data_AF-A0AAV1VCB8-F1
#
_entry.id   AF-A0AAV1VCB8-F1
#
_cell.length_a   1.000
_cell.length_b   1.000
_cell.length_c   1.000
_cell.angle_alpha   90.00
_cell.angle_beta   90.00
_cell.angle_gamma   90.00
#
_symmetry.space_group_name_H-M   'P 1'
#
loop_
_entity.id
_entity.type
_entity.pdbx_description
1 polymer ?
#
loop_
_entity_poly.entity_id
_entity_poly.type
_entity_poly.pdbx_seq_one_letter_code
_entity_poly.pdbx_strand_id
1 'polypeptide(L)'
;MTLARKDLLDHVMVKPESAVLRELPEWKVAAMKALAVLVKLLSPTYQRMVGECETALEAWEVLQIFFAKKNFHNRVQLRKQLHEFVMETGTSLMNHLLKFDELCLKLRAAGDSMDDDEKLLLLLGR
;
A
#
# COMPACT_ATOMS: atom_id res chain seq x y z
N MET A 1 -15.66 -3.98 23.94
CA MET A 1 -14.50 -4.68 24.54
C MET A 1 -13.22 -4.15 23.89
N THR A 2 -12.80 -2.93 24.24
CA THR A 2 -11.77 -2.17 23.50
C THR A 2 -10.48 -1.99 24.34
N LEU A 3 -10.19 -2.98 25.19
CA LEU A 3 -9.14 -2.88 26.21
C LEU A 3 -7.84 -3.66 25.88
N ALA A 4 -7.80 -4.47 24.82
CA ALA A 4 -6.68 -5.39 24.54
C ALA A 4 -5.71 -4.93 23.42
N ARG A 5 -5.69 -3.65 23.07
CA ARG A 5 -4.86 -3.14 21.95
C ARG A 5 -3.57 -2.43 22.36
N LYS A 6 -3.37 -2.16 23.65
CA LYS A 6 -2.09 -1.63 24.16
C LYS A 6 -1.07 -2.77 24.18
N ASP A 7 0.17 -2.45 23.84
CA ASP A 7 1.35 -3.32 23.97
C ASP A 7 1.44 -4.52 23.00
N LEU A 8 0.54 -4.61 21.99
CA LEU A 8 0.62 -5.63 20.93
C LEU A 8 1.89 -5.50 20.07
N LEU A 9 2.37 -4.27 19.89
CA LEU A 9 3.57 -3.97 19.10
C LEU A 9 4.85 -4.42 19.81
N ASP A 10 4.86 -4.49 21.15
CA ASP A 10 6.00 -4.95 21.94
C ASP A 10 6.30 -6.44 21.72
N HIS A 11 5.32 -7.17 21.15
CA HIS A 11 5.44 -8.58 20.81
C HIS A 11 5.78 -8.84 19.32
N VAL A 12 5.93 -7.78 18.51
CA VAL A 12 6.28 -7.89 17.09
C VAL A 12 7.76 -7.51 16.90
N MET A 13 8.53 -8.45 16.37
CA MET A 13 9.95 -8.21 16.06
C MET A 13 10.11 -7.57 14.68
N VAL A 14 11.09 -6.68 14.54
CA VAL A 14 11.48 -6.10 13.23
C VAL A 14 12.09 -7.18 12.36
N LYS A 15 11.71 -7.21 11.08
CA LYS A 15 12.24 -8.16 10.09
C LYS A 15 13.77 -8.02 9.97
N PRO A 16 14.56 -9.07 10.28
CA PRO A 16 15.99 -9.03 10.11
C PRO A 16 16.37 -9.12 8.63
N GLU A 17 17.39 -8.37 8.22
CA GLU A 17 17.89 -8.37 6.83
C GLU A 17 18.50 -9.74 6.46
N SER A 18 19.22 -10.37 7.40
CA SER A 18 19.86 -11.67 7.19
C SER A 18 18.83 -12.81 7.05
N ALA A 19 18.95 -13.59 5.97
CA ALA A 19 18.13 -14.77 5.73
C ALA A 19 18.39 -15.89 6.75
N VAL A 20 19.60 -15.97 7.29
CA VAL A 20 19.98 -16.99 8.30
C VAL A 20 19.23 -16.77 9.61
N LEU A 21 19.01 -15.51 9.99
CA LEU A 21 18.24 -15.16 11.19
C LEU A 21 16.74 -15.45 11.03
N ARG A 22 16.23 -15.55 9.79
CA ARG A 22 14.82 -15.87 9.51
C ARG A 22 14.50 -17.36 9.65
N GLU A 23 15.51 -18.22 9.64
CA GLU A 23 15.33 -19.66 9.87
C GLU A 23 15.33 -20.02 11.36
N LEU A 24 15.71 -19.08 12.23
CA LEU A 24 15.71 -19.30 13.68
C LEU A 24 14.29 -19.61 14.19
N PRO A 25 14.14 -20.58 15.11
CA PRO A 25 12.85 -20.95 15.66
C PRO A 25 12.19 -19.77 16.38
N GLU A 26 12.99 -18.91 17.02
CA GLU A 26 12.53 -17.68 17.67
C GLU A 26 11.87 -16.72 16.68
N TRP A 27 12.45 -16.56 15.49
CA TRP A 27 11.88 -15.73 14.43
C TRP A 27 10.59 -16.32 13.89
N LYS A 28 10.51 -17.65 13.69
CA LYS A 28 9.27 -18.31 13.25
C LYS A 28 8.13 -18.10 14.24
N VAL A 29 8.41 -18.19 15.54
CA VAL A 29 7.45 -17.87 16.60
C VAL A 29 7.04 -16.39 16.56
N ALA A 30 7.98 -15.48 16.38
CA ALA A 30 7.68 -14.04 16.27
C ALA A 30 6.84 -13.71 15.02
N ALA A 31 7.14 -14.33 13.88
CA ALA A 31 6.39 -14.18 12.64
C ALA A 31 4.95 -14.71 12.77
N MET A 32 4.76 -15.86 13.42
CA MET A 32 3.42 -16.40 13.73
C MET A 32 2.65 -15.49 14.68
N LYS A 33 3.31 -14.94 15.70
CA LYS A 33 2.70 -13.94 16.60
C LYS A 33 2.25 -12.70 15.82
N ALA A 34 3.09 -12.18 14.93
CA ALA A 34 2.74 -11.03 14.10
C ALA A 34 1.53 -11.33 13.19
N LEU A 35 1.47 -12.52 12.58
CA LEU A 35 0.31 -12.95 11.78
C LEU A 35 -0.96 -13.01 12.63
N ALA A 36 -0.90 -13.61 13.82
CA ALA A 36 -2.04 -13.70 14.72
C ALA A 36 -2.53 -12.32 15.19
N VAL A 37 -1.61 -11.38 15.46
CA VAL A 37 -1.95 -9.98 15.78
C VAL A 37 -2.65 -9.31 14.59
N LEU A 38 -2.09 -9.45 13.38
CA LEU A 38 -2.67 -8.90 12.16
C LEU A 38 -4.09 -9.43 11.92
N VAL A 39 -4.31 -10.74 11.98
CA VAL A 39 -5.63 -11.37 11.78
C VAL A 39 -6.63 -10.93 12.85
N LYS A 40 -6.19 -10.81 14.11
CA LYS A 40 -7.06 -10.32 15.21
C LYS A 40 -7.49 -8.86 15.06
N LEU A 41 -6.69 -8.04 14.38
CA LEU A 41 -7.03 -6.63 14.12
C LEU A 41 -8.05 -6.49 12.99
N LEU A 42 -8.18 -7.50 12.12
CA LEU A 42 -9.13 -7.51 11.01
C LEU A 42 -10.53 -7.89 11.47
N SER A 43 -11.53 -7.29 10.82
CA SER A 43 -12.92 -7.72 10.96
C SER A 43 -13.12 -9.14 10.40
N PRO A 44 -14.07 -9.93 10.92
CA PRO A 44 -14.30 -11.32 10.50
C PRO A 44 -14.45 -11.50 8.97
N THR A 45 -15.02 -10.51 8.29
CA THR A 45 -15.18 -10.48 6.83
C THR A 45 -13.85 -10.55 6.07
N TYR A 46 -12.79 -9.94 6.61
CA TYR A 46 -11.47 -9.88 5.96
C TYR A 46 -10.50 -10.94 6.48
N GLN A 47 -10.83 -11.64 7.58
CA GLN A 47 -10.00 -12.72 8.11
C GLN A 47 -9.91 -13.89 7.12
N ARG A 48 -10.98 -14.17 6.36
CA ARG A 48 -10.96 -15.21 5.30
C ARG A 48 -9.98 -14.89 4.17
N MET A 49 -9.80 -13.61 3.85
CA MET A 49 -8.90 -13.16 2.78
C MET A 49 -7.43 -13.43 3.11
N VAL A 50 -7.09 -13.35 4.40
CA VAL A 50 -5.73 -13.57 4.91
C VAL A 50 -5.54 -15.01 5.42
N GLY A 51 -6.61 -15.80 5.46
CA GLY A 51 -6.61 -17.16 6.02
C GLY A 51 -5.78 -18.17 5.22
N GLU A 52 -5.50 -17.89 3.95
CA GLU A 52 -4.63 -18.71 3.09
C GLU A 52 -3.15 -18.30 3.18
N CYS A 53 -2.82 -17.21 3.87
CA CYS A 53 -1.44 -16.74 4.01
C CYS A 53 -0.71 -17.49 5.12
N GLU A 54 0.49 -18.00 4.82
CA GLU A 54 1.31 -18.71 5.81
C GLU A 54 2.19 -17.75 6.62
N THR A 55 2.49 -16.57 6.06
CA THR A 55 3.34 -15.57 6.69
C THR A 55 2.63 -14.25 6.96
N ALA A 56 3.06 -13.55 8.02
CA ALA A 56 2.59 -12.20 8.32
C ALA A 56 2.88 -11.19 7.18
N LEU A 57 3.93 -11.45 6.40
CA LEU A 57 4.32 -10.62 5.26
C LEU A 57 3.32 -10.78 4.11
N GLU A 58 3.04 -12.03 3.70
CA GLU A 58 2.05 -12.32 2.67
C GLU A 58 0.67 -11.76 3.03
N ALA A 59 0.26 -11.97 4.28
CA ALA A 59 -0.97 -11.40 4.85
C ALA A 59 -1.03 -9.88 4.67
N TRP A 60 0.06 -9.18 4.99
CA TRP A 60 0.16 -7.74 4.86
C TRP A 60 0.17 -7.29 3.39
N GLU A 61 0.84 -8.02 2.51
CA GLU A 61 0.87 -7.74 1.07
C GLU A 61 -0.52 -7.90 0.44
N VAL A 62 -1.25 -8.97 0.78
CA VAL A 62 -2.65 -9.17 0.34
C VAL A 62 -3.54 -8.02 0.81
N LEU A 63 -3.38 -7.57 2.07
CA LEU A 63 -4.11 -6.39 2.57
C LEU A 63 -3.73 -5.11 1.80
N GLN A 64 -2.46 -4.91 1.47
CA GLN A 64 -2.02 -3.75 0.68
C GLN A 64 -2.58 -3.78 -0.74
N ILE A 65 -2.61 -4.96 -1.36
CA ILE A 65 -3.21 -5.19 -2.68
C ILE A 65 -4.70 -4.84 -2.62
N PHE A 66 -5.43 -5.40 -1.65
CA PHE A 66 -6.88 -5.23 -1.58
C PHE A 66 -7.33 -3.82 -1.15
N PHE A 67 -6.74 -3.29 -0.08
CA PHE A 67 -7.18 -2.01 0.51
C PHE A 67 -6.45 -0.80 -0.06
N ALA A 68 -5.12 -0.86 -0.16
CA ALA A 68 -4.34 0.25 -0.71
C ALA A 68 -4.37 0.27 -2.24
N LYS A 69 -5.04 -0.70 -2.87
CA LYS A 69 -5.09 -0.88 -4.33
C LYS A 69 -3.71 -0.73 -4.94
N LYS A 70 -2.66 -1.20 -4.26
CA LYS A 70 -1.28 -1.26 -4.77
C LYS A 70 -1.14 -2.35 -5.84
N ASN A 71 -2.20 -2.60 -6.59
CA ASN A 71 -2.22 -3.58 -7.65
C ASN A 71 -1.52 -2.95 -8.83
N PHE A 72 -0.65 -3.73 -9.47
CA PHE A 72 0.06 -3.35 -10.68
C PHE A 72 -0.89 -2.75 -11.73
N HIS A 73 -2.09 -3.32 -11.88
CA HIS A 73 -3.13 -2.80 -12.77
C HIS A 73 -3.57 -1.36 -12.44
N ASN A 74 -3.80 -1.06 -11.15
CA ASN A 74 -4.18 0.29 -10.71
C ASN A 74 -3.05 1.30 -10.95
N ARG A 75 -1.79 0.90 -10.70
CA ARG A 75 -0.62 1.72 -11.02
C ARG A 75 -0.53 2.04 -12.51
N VAL A 76 -0.64 1.02 -13.37
CA VAL A 76 -0.59 1.18 -14.83
C VAL A 76 -1.76 2.02 -15.33
N GLN A 77 -2.96 1.82 -14.80
CA GLN A 77 -4.13 2.60 -15.16
C GLN A 77 -3.98 4.08 -14.75
N LEU A 78 -3.48 4.36 -13.54
CA LEU A 78 -3.21 5.73 -13.09
C LEU A 78 -2.12 6.41 -13.92
N ARG A 79 -1.04 5.69 -14.27
CA ARG A 79 -0.03 6.23 -15.22
C ARG A 79 -0.62 6.51 -16.58
N LYS A 80 -1.46 5.63 -17.11
CA LYS A 80 -2.16 5.84 -18.38
C LYS A 80 -3.04 7.10 -18.31
N GLN A 81 -3.82 7.25 -17.24
CA GLN A 81 -4.65 8.44 -17.02
C GLN A 81 -3.82 9.72 -16.91
N LEU A 82 -2.65 9.69 -16.27
CA LEU A 82 -1.72 10.82 -16.20
C LEU A 82 -1.12 11.15 -17.57
N HIS A 83 -0.74 10.16 -18.37
CA HIS A 83 -0.26 10.39 -19.73
C HIS A 83 -1.35 10.89 -20.67
N GLU A 84 -2.59 10.49 -20.47
CA GLU A 84 -3.75 10.96 -21.26
C GLU A 84 -4.36 12.24 -20.69
N PHE A 85 -3.83 12.77 -19.58
CA PHE A 85 -4.34 13.96 -18.92
C PHE A 85 -4.02 15.20 -19.75
N VAL A 86 -5.03 15.72 -20.43
CA VAL A 86 -4.95 16.93 -21.25
C VAL A 86 -5.97 17.93 -20.75
N MET A 87 -5.61 19.22 -20.76
CA MET A 87 -6.53 20.28 -20.39
C MET A 87 -7.62 20.46 -21.45
N GLU A 88 -8.87 20.24 -21.05
CA GLU A 88 -10.03 20.47 -21.92
C GLU A 88 -10.26 21.97 -22.13
N THR A 89 -10.56 22.37 -23.37
CA THR A 89 -10.89 23.75 -23.72
C THR A 89 -12.09 24.26 -22.93
N GLY A 90 -11.89 25.31 -22.14
CA GLY A 90 -12.92 25.92 -21.29
C GLY A 90 -12.89 25.47 -19.82
N THR A 91 -11.99 24.57 -19.41
CA THR A 91 -11.77 24.28 -17.99
C THR A 91 -10.88 25.33 -17.31
N SER A 92 -11.15 25.60 -16.04
CA SER A 92 -10.27 26.45 -15.21
C SER A 92 -8.94 25.73 -14.97
N LEU A 93 -7.83 26.45 -15.15
CA LEU A 93 -6.48 25.97 -14.83
C LEU A 93 -6.40 25.44 -13.39
N MET A 94 -7.06 26.09 -12.44
CA MET A 94 -7.06 25.63 -11.04
C MET A 94 -7.70 24.25 -10.89
N ASN A 95 -8.82 24.01 -11.59
CA ASN A 95 -9.50 22.72 -11.55
C ASN A 95 -8.67 21.62 -12.23
N HIS A 96 -7.92 21.97 -13.27
CA HIS A 96 -6.98 21.07 -13.93
C HIS A 96 -5.84 20.67 -12.98
N LEU A 97 -5.20 21.65 -12.32
CA LEU A 97 -4.13 21.41 -11.36
C LEU A 97 -4.59 20.56 -10.16
N LEU A 98 -5.78 20.83 -9.63
CA LEU A 98 -6.35 20.05 -8.53
C LEU A 98 -6.58 18.58 -8.92
N LYS A 99 -7.14 18.32 -10.11
CA LYS A 99 -7.34 16.96 -10.63
C LYS A 99 -6.01 16.25 -10.88
N PHE A 100 -5.01 16.96 -11.38
CA PHE A 100 -3.66 16.42 -11.57
C PHE A 100 -3.03 16.02 -10.24
N ASP A 101 -3.10 16.89 -9.23
CA ASP A 101 -2.57 16.59 -7.89
C ASP A 101 -3.31 15.40 -7.25
N GLU A 102 -4.63 15.31 -7.42
CA GLU A 102 -5.41 14.15 -6.98
C GLU A 102 -4.95 12.85 -7.66
N LEU A 103 -4.62 12.87 -8.96
CA LEU A 103 -4.07 11.73 -9.68
C LEU A 103 -2.67 11.36 -9.17
N CYS A 104 -1.80 12.34 -8.92
CA CYS A 104 -0.49 12.12 -8.32
C CYS A 104 -0.59 11.52 -6.91
N LEU A 105 -1.53 11.97 -6.09
CA LEU A 105 -1.79 11.43 -4.76
C LEU A 105 -2.29 9.99 -4.82
N LYS A 106 -3.20 9.68 -5.76
CA LYS A 106 -3.67 8.30 -6.00
C LYS A 106 -2.55 7.38 -6.45
N LEU A 107 -1.67 7.86 -7.32
CA LEU A 107 -0.51 7.09 -7.80
C LEU A 107 0.49 6.81 -6.65
N ARG A 108 0.77 7.83 -5.82
CA ARG A 108 1.58 7.67 -4.60
C ARG A 108 0.98 6.66 -3.63
N ALA A 109 -0.33 6.70 -3.41
CA ALA A 109 -1.03 5.72 -2.58
C ALA A 109 -0.92 4.28 -3.15
N ALA A 110 -0.93 4.14 -4.47
CA ALA A 110 -0.70 2.89 -5.18
C ALA A 110 0.78 2.42 -5.14
N GLY A 111 1.67 3.17 -4.47
CA GLY A 111 3.08 2.79 -4.28
C GLY A 111 4.00 3.19 -5.42
N ASP A 112 3.60 4.13 -6.26
CA ASP A 112 4.41 4.67 -7.36
C ASP A 112 4.57 6.18 -7.15
N SER A 113 5.80 6.66 -7.06
CA SER A 113 6.10 8.09 -6.91
C SER A 113 6.72 8.60 -8.20
N MET A 114 6.19 9.70 -8.71
CA MET A 114 6.76 10.42 -9.85
C MET A 114 7.70 11.50 -9.37
N ASP A 115 8.78 11.70 -10.12
CA ASP A 115 9.71 12.78 -9.85
C ASP A 115 9.12 14.13 -10.25
N ASP A 116 9.62 15.22 -9.67
CA ASP A 116 9.05 16.55 -9.93
C ASP A 116 9.26 16.99 -11.39
N ASP A 117 10.39 16.61 -12.01
CA ASP A 117 10.65 16.83 -13.43
C ASP A 117 9.66 16.05 -14.33
N GLU A 118 9.29 14.83 -13.93
CA GLU A 118 8.35 13.98 -14.66
C GLU A 118 6.93 14.56 -14.58
N LYS A 119 6.53 15.11 -13.42
CA LYS A 119 5.26 15.83 -13.28
C LYS A 119 5.22 17.08 -14.14
N LEU A 120 6.30 17.85 -14.17
CA LEU A 120 6.41 19.06 -15.00
C LEU A 120 6.31 18.73 -16.49
N LEU A 121 6.98 17.67 -16.94
CA LEU A 121 6.89 17.18 -18.32
C LEU A 121 5.47 16.72 -18.68
N LEU A 122 4.74 16.08 -17.76
CA LEU A 122 3.36 15.66 -18.02
C LEU A 122 2.37 16.82 -18.04
N LEU A 123 2.64 17.87 -17.27
CA LEU A 123 1.77 19.03 -17.14
C LEU A 123 2.00 20.07 -18.24
N LEU A 124 3.23 20.19 -18.74
CA LEU A 124 3.66 21.20 -19.72
C LEU A 124 4.09 20.64 -21.08
N GLY A 125 4.40 19.35 -21.16
CA GLY A 125 4.99 18.72 -22.34
C GLY A 125 4.00 18.30 -23.42
N ARG A 126 2.72 18.71 -23.33
CA ARG A 126 1.68 18.43 -24.33
C ARG A 126 0.75 19.61 -24.56
#